data_AF-A0A3Q0H711-F1
#
_entry.id   AF-A0A3Q0H711-F1
#
_cell.length_a   1.000
_cell.length_b   1.000
_cell.length_c   1.000
_cell.angle_alpha   90.00
_cell.angle_beta   90.00
_cell.angle_gamma   90.00
#
_symmetry.space_group_name_H-M   'P 1'
#
loop_
_entity.id
_entity.type
_entity.pdbx_description
1 polymer ?
#
loop_
_entity_poly.entity_id
_entity_poly.type
_entity_poly.pdbx_seq_one_letter_code
_entity_poly.pdbx_strand_id
1 'polypeptide(L)'
;MLLKPHSRIQVIEGAKYNLPDREALRAARAICELAEGLTADDLLLVLISGGGSALLPAPKPPVLLEEKEKVTKLLASRGATIQELNTIRKALSMLKGGGLAQAAYPAQVLSLILSDVIGDPVDFIASGPTVASSHSTQDCFEILAKYNLLSSLPKSVETVLHSSSSDSVRSKDYSHVYNVIIGSNSLALEEAKHQAEALGYLTLILSAAVCGEVNRVAKLYGLLIQFVCLSMAGPGVDSLIDKKRPVSPHPFSRRGSSHKRR
;
A
#
# COMPACT_ATOMS: atom_id res chain seq x y z
N MET A 1 -18.34 -13.83 -4.65
CA MET A 1 -17.28 -13.67 -5.68
C MET A 1 -17.90 -13.74 -7.06
N LEU A 2 -17.53 -12.83 -7.98
CA LEU A 2 -18.06 -12.72 -9.34
C LEU A 2 -17.40 -13.66 -10.36
N LEU A 3 -16.64 -14.68 -9.91
CA LEU A 3 -15.98 -15.58 -10.83
C LEU A 3 -16.91 -16.72 -11.24
N LYS A 4 -16.89 -17.02 -12.54
CA LYS A 4 -17.62 -18.17 -13.10
C LYS A 4 -17.02 -19.48 -12.57
N PRO A 5 -17.81 -20.57 -12.47
CA PRO A 5 -17.34 -21.87 -11.99
C PRO A 5 -16.13 -22.47 -12.72
N HIS A 6 -15.87 -22.05 -13.97
CA HIS A 6 -14.74 -22.50 -14.80
C HIS A 6 -13.68 -21.42 -15.00
N SER A 7 -13.59 -20.47 -14.06
CA SER A 7 -12.55 -19.44 -14.11
C SER A 7 -11.16 -20.07 -14.04
N ARG A 8 -10.23 -19.58 -14.87
CA ARG A 8 -8.79 -19.89 -14.74
C ARG A 8 -8.13 -19.17 -13.57
N ILE A 9 -8.86 -18.27 -12.91
CA ILE A 9 -8.40 -17.50 -11.75
C ILE A 9 -8.84 -18.23 -10.49
N GLN A 10 -7.87 -18.66 -9.68
CA GLN A 10 -8.09 -19.10 -8.31
C GLN A 10 -8.16 -17.89 -7.38
N VAL A 11 -9.04 -17.93 -6.39
CA VAL A 11 -9.11 -16.89 -5.35
C VAL A 11 -8.88 -17.48 -3.98
N ILE A 12 -8.06 -16.80 -3.20
CA ILE A 12 -7.73 -17.15 -1.83
C ILE A 12 -7.90 -15.87 -1.02
N GLU A 13 -8.77 -15.91 -0.01
CA GLU A 13 -9.00 -14.79 0.90
C GLU A 13 -8.21 -15.01 2.18
N GLY A 14 -7.59 -13.97 2.69
CA GLY A 14 -6.81 -14.02 3.92
C GLY A 14 -6.49 -12.62 4.42
N ALA A 15 -5.48 -12.56 5.29
CA ALA A 15 -5.05 -11.35 5.97
C ALA A 15 -6.13 -10.65 6.80
N LYS A 16 -6.84 -11.42 7.65
CA LYS A 16 -7.91 -10.87 8.49
C LYS A 16 -7.40 -9.69 9.32
N TYR A 17 -8.16 -8.59 9.34
CA TYR A 17 -7.79 -7.32 10.00
C TYR A 17 -6.48 -6.69 9.49
N ASN A 18 -6.08 -6.95 8.23
CA ASN A 18 -4.83 -6.48 7.64
C ASN A 18 -3.58 -6.99 8.38
N LEU A 19 -3.67 -8.22 8.93
CA LEU A 19 -2.56 -8.93 9.55
C LEU A 19 -2.32 -10.24 8.80
N PRO A 20 -1.06 -10.66 8.59
CA PRO A 20 -0.77 -11.97 8.00
C PRO A 20 -1.49 -13.11 8.74
N ASP A 21 -1.96 -14.09 7.98
CA ASP A 21 -2.56 -15.30 8.52
C ASP A 21 -2.20 -16.54 7.68
N ARG A 22 -2.73 -17.71 8.07
CA ARG A 22 -2.45 -18.97 7.39
C ARG A 22 -2.95 -19.01 5.96
N GLU A 23 -4.09 -18.37 5.68
CA GLU A 23 -4.64 -18.33 4.32
C GLU A 23 -3.81 -17.41 3.41
N ALA A 24 -3.37 -16.25 3.93
CA ALA A 24 -2.43 -15.39 3.24
C ALA A 24 -1.09 -16.10 2.98
N LEU A 25 -0.57 -16.88 3.93
CA LEU A 25 0.63 -17.70 3.72
C LEU A 25 0.40 -18.76 2.64
N ARG A 26 -0.78 -19.41 2.62
CA ARG A 26 -1.15 -20.36 1.57
C ARG A 26 -1.19 -19.68 0.20
N ALA A 27 -1.79 -18.50 0.11
CA ALA A 27 -1.82 -17.69 -1.11
C ALA A 27 -0.40 -17.32 -1.57
N ALA A 28 0.45 -16.86 -0.65
CA ALA A 28 1.82 -16.49 -0.97
C ALA A 28 2.65 -17.69 -1.46
N ARG A 29 2.45 -18.89 -0.91
CA ARG A 29 3.09 -20.12 -1.40
C ARG A 29 2.63 -20.48 -2.81
N ALA A 30 1.32 -20.47 -3.06
CA ALA A 30 0.77 -20.74 -4.39
C ALA A 30 1.28 -19.75 -5.45
N ILE A 31 1.43 -18.46 -5.08
CA ILE A 31 2.03 -17.44 -5.95
C ILE A 31 3.51 -17.74 -6.23
N CYS A 32 4.26 -18.18 -5.23
CA CYS A 32 5.66 -18.56 -5.38
C CYS A 32 5.81 -19.74 -6.33
N GLU A 33 5.03 -20.81 -6.12
CA GLU A 33 5.02 -22.01 -6.96
C GLU A 33 4.62 -21.69 -8.41
N LEU A 34 3.64 -20.81 -8.60
CA LEU A 34 3.24 -20.36 -9.94
C LEU A 34 4.38 -19.60 -10.62
N ALA A 35 5.03 -18.67 -9.91
CA ALA A 35 6.10 -17.86 -10.48
C ALA A 35 7.34 -18.70 -10.85
N GLU A 36 7.74 -19.63 -9.98
CA GLU A 36 8.89 -20.53 -10.20
C GLU A 36 8.70 -21.48 -11.38
N GLY A 37 7.45 -21.75 -11.78
CA GLY A 37 7.13 -22.60 -12.92
C GLY A 37 7.13 -21.89 -14.28
N LEU A 38 7.33 -20.57 -14.33
CA LEU A 38 7.25 -19.79 -15.56
C LEU A 38 8.53 -19.90 -16.40
N THR A 39 8.36 -19.75 -17.70
CA THR A 39 9.43 -19.82 -18.71
C THR A 39 9.59 -18.49 -19.44
N ALA A 40 10.60 -18.38 -20.31
CA ALA A 40 10.86 -17.15 -21.07
C ALA A 40 9.72 -16.77 -22.05
N ASP A 41 8.87 -17.74 -22.40
CA ASP A 41 7.73 -17.56 -23.30
C ASP A 41 6.46 -17.08 -22.54
N ASP A 42 6.53 -17.01 -21.21
CA ASP A 42 5.41 -16.61 -20.37
C ASP A 42 5.47 -15.13 -19.97
N LEU A 43 4.29 -14.59 -19.62
CA LEU A 43 4.12 -13.27 -19.03
C LEU A 43 3.47 -13.40 -17.65
N LEU A 44 4.16 -12.94 -16.61
CA LEU A 44 3.59 -12.76 -15.29
C LEU A 44 2.93 -11.37 -15.19
N LEU A 45 1.60 -11.34 -15.19
CA LEU A 45 0.83 -10.14 -14.89
C LEU A 45 0.59 -10.03 -13.37
N VAL A 46 1.18 -9.02 -12.74
CA VAL A 46 1.06 -8.77 -11.29
C VAL A 46 0.13 -7.58 -11.05
N LEU A 47 -1.03 -7.83 -10.46
CA LEU A 47 -2.00 -6.79 -10.12
C LEU A 47 -1.85 -6.43 -8.64
N ILE A 48 -1.39 -5.22 -8.35
CA ILE A 48 -1.06 -4.77 -6.99
C ILE A 48 -2.00 -3.65 -6.57
N SER A 49 -2.55 -3.78 -5.37
CA SER A 49 -3.33 -2.74 -4.68
C SER A 49 -2.93 -2.65 -3.20
N GLY A 50 -3.58 -1.76 -2.45
CA GLY A 50 -3.43 -1.65 -1.00
C GLY A 50 -3.64 -2.99 -0.26
N GLY A 51 -2.93 -3.16 0.86
CA GLY A 51 -3.00 -4.37 1.71
C GLY A 51 -2.03 -5.51 1.33
N GLY A 52 -1.30 -5.40 0.21
CA GLY A 52 -0.39 -6.46 -0.27
C GLY A 52 0.68 -6.92 0.75
N SER A 53 1.11 -6.04 1.65
CA SER A 53 2.08 -6.39 2.71
C SER A 53 1.60 -7.52 3.61
N ALA A 54 0.31 -7.51 3.98
CA ALA A 54 -0.32 -8.51 4.84
C ALA A 54 -0.83 -9.72 4.05
N LEU A 55 -1.27 -9.52 2.80
CA LEU A 55 -1.79 -10.55 1.90
C LEU A 55 -0.70 -11.43 1.27
N LEU A 56 0.56 -10.97 1.21
CA LEU A 56 1.68 -11.71 0.64
C LEU A 56 2.78 -12.08 1.67
N PRO A 57 2.46 -12.78 2.78
CA PRO A 57 3.45 -13.17 3.76
C PRO A 57 4.18 -14.44 3.31
N ALA A 58 5.34 -14.29 2.66
CA ALA A 58 6.21 -15.41 2.31
C ALA A 58 7.51 -15.33 3.11
N PRO A 59 7.60 -15.87 4.35
CA PRO A 59 8.86 -15.88 5.11
C PRO A 59 9.91 -16.76 4.41
N LYS A 60 11.19 -16.37 4.49
CA LYS A 60 12.31 -17.18 3.96
C LYS A 60 12.57 -18.38 4.89
N PRO A 61 12.56 -19.63 4.42
CA PRO A 61 12.98 -20.76 5.25
C PRO A 61 14.40 -20.55 5.81
N PRO A 62 14.69 -20.95 7.07
CA PRO A 62 13.81 -21.66 8.01
C PRO A 62 12.89 -20.75 8.87
N VAL A 63 12.76 -19.45 8.56
CA VAL A 63 11.93 -18.52 9.35
C VAL A 63 10.44 -18.89 9.24
N LEU A 64 9.78 -19.00 10.39
CA LEU A 64 8.33 -19.23 10.46
C LEU A 64 7.55 -17.91 10.36
N LEU A 65 6.27 -18.00 10.00
CA LEU A 65 5.39 -16.83 9.92
C LEU A 65 5.29 -16.12 11.28
N GLU A 66 5.14 -16.89 12.35
CA GLU A 66 5.02 -16.42 13.72
C GLU A 66 6.28 -15.70 14.19
N GLU A 67 7.46 -16.18 13.79
CA GLU A 67 8.75 -15.54 14.10
C GLU A 67 8.89 -14.19 13.38
N LYS A 68 8.56 -14.16 12.09
CA LYS A 68 8.54 -12.93 11.29
C LYS A 68 7.59 -11.88 11.87
N GLU A 69 6.39 -12.31 12.28
CA GLU A 69 5.45 -11.42 12.95
C GLU A 69 5.96 -10.93 14.30
N LYS A 70 6.56 -11.82 15.11
CA LYS A 70 7.10 -11.47 16.42
C LYS A 70 8.17 -10.39 16.31
N VAL A 71 9.12 -10.55 15.39
CA VAL A 71 10.18 -9.55 15.14
C VAL A 71 9.57 -8.22 14.69
N THR A 72 8.62 -8.26 13.77
CA THR A 72 7.95 -7.04 13.25
C THR A 72 7.17 -6.31 14.35
N LYS A 73 6.41 -7.04 15.17
CA LYS A 73 5.64 -6.49 16.30
C LYS A 73 6.57 -5.89 17.36
N LEU A 74 7.69 -6.55 17.64
CA LEU A 74 8.67 -6.07 18.61
C LEU A 74 9.34 -4.77 18.14
N LEU A 75 9.77 -4.69 16.89
CA LEU A 75 10.28 -3.45 16.30
C LEU A 75 9.24 -2.32 16.36
N ALA A 76 8.00 -2.59 15.97
CA ALA A 76 6.92 -1.60 16.01
C ALA A 76 6.68 -1.09 17.44
N SER A 77 6.66 -1.99 18.43
CA SER A 77 6.50 -1.62 19.86
C SER A 77 7.64 -0.76 20.40
N ARG A 78 8.82 -0.81 19.79
CA ARG A 78 9.98 0.01 20.14
C ARG A 78 10.08 1.31 19.32
N GLY A 79 9.05 1.64 18.54
CA GLY A 79 8.98 2.87 17.75
C GLY A 79 9.83 2.82 16.47
N ALA A 80 10.02 1.63 15.89
CA ALA A 80 10.59 1.51 14.55
C ALA A 80 9.76 2.28 13.52
N THR A 81 10.44 3.02 12.66
CA THR A 81 9.80 3.71 11.53
C THR A 81 9.26 2.69 10.54
N ILE A 82 8.30 3.10 9.71
CA ILE A 82 7.72 2.22 8.71
C ILE A 82 8.75 1.76 7.67
N GLN A 83 9.74 2.60 7.36
CA GLN A 83 10.89 2.30 6.51
C GLN A 83 11.71 1.17 7.12
N GLU A 84 12.12 1.30 8.37
CA GLU A 84 12.91 0.26 9.08
C GLU A 84 12.14 -1.07 9.19
N LEU A 85 10.84 -1.00 9.48
CA LEU A 85 9.97 -2.17 9.46
C LEU A 85 9.93 -2.82 8.07
N ASN A 86 9.88 -2.03 7.00
CA ASN A 86 9.89 -2.56 5.62
C ASN A 86 11.24 -3.19 5.26
N THR A 87 12.36 -2.59 5.67
CA THR A 87 13.71 -3.14 5.46
C THR A 87 13.80 -4.57 6.04
N ILE A 88 13.42 -4.74 7.31
CA ILE A 88 13.42 -6.07 7.96
C ILE A 88 12.40 -7.02 7.31
N ARG A 89 11.19 -6.55 7.02
CA ARG A 89 10.15 -7.39 6.39
C ARG A 89 10.55 -7.89 5.00
N LYS A 90 11.25 -7.07 4.20
CA LYS A 90 11.80 -7.44 2.89
C LYS A 90 12.91 -8.48 3.04
N ALA A 91 13.88 -8.25 3.93
CA ALA A 91 15.00 -9.17 4.16
C ALA A 91 14.54 -10.58 4.56
N LEU A 92 13.49 -10.67 5.37
CA LEU A 92 12.89 -11.93 5.83
C LEU A 92 11.80 -12.47 4.90
N SER A 93 11.70 -12.01 3.64
CA SER A 93 10.67 -12.49 2.70
C SER A 93 11.24 -13.12 1.44
N MET A 94 10.63 -14.20 0.96
CA MET A 94 10.90 -14.78 -0.36
C MET A 94 10.37 -13.91 -1.50
N LEU A 95 9.22 -13.26 -1.34
CA LEU A 95 8.52 -12.57 -2.44
C LEU A 95 8.64 -11.04 -2.42
N LYS A 96 8.99 -10.43 -1.29
CA LYS A 96 9.12 -8.96 -1.16
C LYS A 96 10.50 -8.50 -1.63
N GLY A 97 10.65 -7.20 -1.92
CA GLY A 97 11.94 -6.62 -2.31
C GLY A 97 12.49 -7.19 -3.62
N GLY A 98 11.61 -7.48 -4.57
CA GLY A 98 11.95 -8.02 -5.89
C GLY A 98 11.93 -9.54 -5.98
N GLY A 99 11.69 -10.23 -4.85
CA GLY A 99 11.71 -11.69 -4.79
C GLY A 99 10.69 -12.38 -5.70
N LEU A 100 9.50 -11.80 -5.92
CA LEU A 100 8.53 -12.34 -6.87
C LEU A 100 9.03 -12.23 -8.32
N ALA A 101 9.62 -11.09 -8.68
CA ALA A 101 10.20 -10.92 -10.01
C ALA A 101 11.41 -11.85 -10.25
N GLN A 102 12.19 -12.13 -9.21
CA GLN A 102 13.28 -13.11 -9.28
C GLN A 102 12.75 -14.54 -9.44
N ALA A 103 11.70 -14.91 -8.72
CA ALA A 103 11.08 -16.22 -8.84
C ALA A 103 10.50 -16.45 -10.24
N ALA A 104 10.01 -15.40 -10.89
CA ALA A 104 9.44 -15.45 -12.23
C ALA A 104 10.49 -15.48 -13.36
N TYR A 105 11.77 -15.17 -13.08
CA TYR A 105 12.79 -15.16 -14.12
C TYR A 105 12.96 -16.58 -14.71
N PRO A 106 12.96 -16.75 -16.05
CA PRO A 106 13.19 -15.73 -17.09
C PRO A 106 11.94 -15.09 -17.74
N ALA A 107 10.73 -15.36 -17.23
CA ALA A 107 9.49 -14.79 -17.78
C ALA A 107 9.47 -13.26 -17.69
N GLN A 108 8.77 -12.60 -18.62
CA GLN A 108 8.51 -11.16 -18.50
C GLN A 108 7.54 -10.89 -17.35
N VAL A 109 7.73 -9.77 -16.64
CA VAL A 109 6.88 -9.37 -15.52
C VAL A 109 6.29 -7.99 -15.81
N LEU A 110 4.97 -7.89 -15.83
CA LEU A 110 4.25 -6.62 -15.92
C LEU A 110 3.43 -6.41 -14.65
N SER A 111 3.82 -5.41 -13.86
CA SER A 111 3.10 -5.01 -12.66
C SER A 111 2.20 -3.81 -12.95
N LEU A 112 0.90 -3.96 -12.69
CA LEU A 112 -0.08 -2.88 -12.74
C LEU A 112 -0.51 -2.51 -11.32
N ILE A 113 -0.28 -1.26 -10.95
CA ILE A 113 -0.27 -0.85 -9.54
C ILE A 113 -1.32 0.23 -9.29
N LEU A 114 -2.17 -0.01 -8.29
CA LEU A 114 -2.99 0.99 -7.64
C LEU A 114 -2.31 1.43 -6.34
N SER A 115 -1.76 2.63 -6.34
CA SER A 115 -1.01 3.19 -5.21
C SER A 115 -1.95 3.85 -4.19
N ASP A 116 -1.86 3.39 -2.95
CA ASP A 116 -2.42 4.03 -1.76
C ASP A 116 -1.35 4.74 -0.91
N VAL A 117 -0.13 4.87 -1.43
CA VAL A 117 1.03 5.43 -0.73
C VAL A 117 1.35 6.82 -1.28
N ILE A 118 1.53 7.78 -0.39
CA ILE A 118 1.89 9.15 -0.77
C ILE A 118 3.24 9.17 -1.50
N GLY A 119 3.26 9.86 -2.65
CA GLY A 119 4.45 9.97 -3.51
C GLY A 119 4.68 8.75 -4.41
N ASP A 120 3.80 7.75 -4.36
CA ASP A 120 3.81 6.60 -5.24
C ASP A 120 5.14 5.78 -5.31
N PRO A 121 5.89 5.58 -4.19
CA PRO A 121 7.14 4.82 -4.21
C PRO A 121 6.89 3.33 -4.42
N VAL A 122 7.18 2.83 -5.62
CA VAL A 122 6.89 1.44 -6.07
C VAL A 122 7.54 0.39 -5.17
N ASP A 123 8.75 0.66 -4.66
CA ASP A 123 9.47 -0.25 -3.76
C ASP A 123 8.80 -0.38 -2.38
N PHE A 124 7.94 0.56 -2.01
CA PHE A 124 7.22 0.59 -0.75
C PHE A 124 5.83 -0.04 -0.86
N ILE A 125 5.14 0.17 -2.00
CA ILE A 125 3.82 -0.39 -2.28
C ILE A 125 3.89 -1.92 -2.22
N ALA A 126 3.08 -2.52 -1.36
CA ALA A 126 3.13 -3.96 -1.06
C ALA A 126 4.52 -4.52 -0.68
N SER A 127 5.44 -3.66 -0.21
CA SER A 127 6.86 -3.96 0.02
C SER A 127 7.64 -4.35 -1.25
N GLY A 128 7.22 -3.85 -2.43
CA GLY A 128 7.94 -3.95 -3.69
C GLY A 128 8.25 -5.38 -4.13
N PRO A 129 7.26 -6.26 -4.35
CA PRO A 129 7.52 -7.65 -4.74
C PRO A 129 8.23 -7.78 -6.10
N THR A 130 8.07 -6.78 -6.96
CA THR A 130 8.62 -6.72 -8.33
C THR A 130 9.65 -5.59 -8.50
N VAL A 131 10.17 -5.04 -7.40
CA VAL A 131 11.20 -3.99 -7.41
C VAL A 131 12.35 -4.40 -6.53
N ALA A 132 13.57 -4.31 -7.05
CA ALA A 132 14.78 -4.61 -6.31
C ALA A 132 14.83 -3.86 -4.98
N SER A 133 15.13 -4.58 -3.90
CA SER A 133 15.43 -3.93 -2.63
C SER A 133 16.77 -3.18 -2.72
N SER A 134 16.77 -1.90 -2.35
CA SER A 134 17.98 -1.08 -2.22
C SER A 134 18.73 -1.31 -0.91
N HIS A 135 18.08 -1.93 0.07
CA HIS A 135 18.66 -2.16 1.39
C HIS A 135 19.63 -3.32 1.44
N SER A 136 20.67 -3.15 2.25
CA SER A 136 21.67 -4.18 2.51
C SER A 136 21.33 -5.03 3.72
N THR A 137 21.97 -6.19 3.83
CA THR A 137 21.95 -6.99 5.06
C THR A 137 22.50 -6.21 6.26
N GLN A 138 23.47 -5.32 6.04
CA GLN A 138 24.06 -4.49 7.09
C GLN A 138 23.02 -3.52 7.68
N ASP A 139 22.17 -2.92 6.83
CA ASP A 139 21.07 -2.05 7.27
C ASP A 139 20.15 -2.80 8.24
N CYS A 140 19.91 -4.09 7.99
CA CYS A 140 19.08 -4.91 8.87
C CYS A 140 19.72 -5.07 10.25
N PHE A 141 21.03 -5.35 10.32
CA PHE A 141 21.75 -5.47 11.58
C PHE A 141 21.81 -4.14 12.34
N GLU A 142 21.99 -3.02 11.65
CA GLU A 142 22.00 -1.68 12.26
C GLU A 142 20.64 -1.34 12.88
N ILE A 143 19.53 -1.64 12.17
CA ILE A 143 18.17 -1.47 12.70
C ILE A 143 17.97 -2.35 13.94
N LEU A 144 18.34 -3.63 13.87
CA LEU A 144 18.18 -4.56 14.99
C LEU A 144 19.03 -4.17 16.21
N ALA A 145 20.23 -3.62 15.98
CA ALA A 145 21.10 -3.06 17.01
C ALA A 145 20.51 -1.80 17.64
N LYS A 146 20.04 -0.84 16.81
CA LYS A 146 19.38 0.40 17.25
C LYS A 146 18.25 0.12 18.24
N TYR A 147 17.48 -0.94 17.99
CA TYR A 147 16.37 -1.34 18.84
C TYR A 147 16.74 -2.38 19.90
N ASN A 148 18.02 -2.70 20.16
CA ASN A 148 18.46 -3.69 21.15
C ASN A 148 17.79 -5.08 21.00
N LEU A 149 17.72 -5.59 19.76
CA LEU A 149 17.03 -6.85 19.44
C LEU A 149 17.96 -8.00 19.10
N LEU A 150 19.23 -7.74 18.79
CA LEU A 150 20.19 -8.76 18.34
C LEU A 150 20.25 -10.00 19.25
N SER A 151 20.22 -9.81 20.57
CA SER A 151 20.26 -10.92 21.55
C SER A 151 18.94 -11.68 21.72
N SER A 152 17.84 -11.15 21.17
CA SER A 152 16.48 -11.70 21.30
C SER A 152 15.93 -12.31 20.01
N LEU A 153 16.75 -12.37 18.97
CA LEU A 153 16.36 -12.90 17.67
C LEU A 153 16.20 -14.41 17.70
N PRO A 154 15.16 -14.97 17.06
CA PRO A 154 15.11 -16.38 16.76
C PRO A 154 16.30 -16.81 15.91
N LYS A 155 16.82 -18.03 16.13
CA LYS A 155 17.98 -18.54 15.39
C LYS A 155 17.73 -18.59 13.88
N SER A 156 16.51 -18.91 13.47
CA SER A 156 16.09 -18.93 12.06
C SER A 156 16.27 -17.57 11.37
N VAL A 157 15.92 -16.49 12.06
CA VAL A 157 16.03 -15.11 11.57
C VAL A 157 17.49 -14.71 11.45
N GLU A 158 18.30 -15.02 12.47
CA GLU A 158 19.74 -14.81 12.44
C GLU A 158 20.39 -15.54 11.25
N THR A 159 20.07 -16.82 11.05
CA THR A 159 20.56 -17.60 9.91
C THR A 159 20.23 -16.96 8.57
N VAL A 160 18.99 -16.53 8.34
CA VAL A 160 18.57 -15.90 7.08
C VAL A 160 19.27 -14.56 6.84
N LEU A 161 19.44 -13.75 7.89
CA LEU A 161 20.14 -12.47 7.75
C LEU A 161 21.62 -12.68 7.43
N HIS A 162 22.29 -13.65 8.05
CA HIS A 162 23.68 -13.96 7.71
C HIS A 162 23.84 -14.59 6.32
N SER A 163 22.95 -15.50 5.90
CA SER A 163 23.03 -16.15 4.57
C SER A 163 22.76 -15.16 3.43
N SER A 164 21.97 -14.12 3.67
CA SER A 164 21.69 -13.08 2.67
C SER A 164 22.94 -12.25 2.31
N SER A 165 24.03 -12.34 3.08
CA SER A 165 25.32 -11.72 2.74
C SER A 165 26.10 -12.49 1.68
N SER A 166 25.86 -13.80 1.54
CA SER A 166 26.53 -14.68 0.56
C SER A 166 25.74 -14.85 -0.75
N ASP A 167 24.44 -14.58 -0.77
CA ASP A 167 23.55 -14.75 -1.95
C ASP A 167 23.66 -13.62 -3.01
N SER A 168 24.79 -12.92 -3.05
CA SER A 168 25.09 -11.85 -4.02
C SER A 168 25.15 -12.29 -5.50
N VAL A 169 24.85 -13.56 -5.77
CA VAL A 169 24.95 -14.22 -7.09
C VAL A 169 23.61 -14.28 -7.85
N ARG A 170 22.46 -14.01 -7.22
CA ARG A 170 21.22 -13.81 -8.00
C ARG A 170 21.33 -12.50 -8.77
N SER A 171 21.26 -12.58 -10.10
CA SER A 171 21.38 -11.41 -10.97
C SER A 171 20.45 -10.32 -10.46
N LYS A 172 21.02 -9.16 -10.13
CA LYS A 172 20.25 -7.92 -9.89
C LYS A 172 19.69 -7.36 -11.20
N ASP A 173 19.51 -8.22 -12.19
CA ASP A 173 18.93 -7.88 -13.47
C ASP A 173 17.41 -7.97 -13.32
N TYR A 174 16.78 -6.80 -13.40
CA TYR A 174 15.33 -6.62 -13.40
C TYR A 174 14.86 -6.07 -14.76
N SER A 175 15.65 -6.25 -15.83
CA SER A 175 15.32 -5.79 -17.18
C SER A 175 14.06 -6.45 -17.77
N HIS A 176 13.69 -7.63 -17.26
CA HIS A 176 12.43 -8.32 -17.61
C HIS A 176 11.20 -7.77 -16.88
N VAL A 177 11.34 -6.72 -16.05
CA VAL A 177 10.28 -6.23 -15.18
C VAL A 177 9.85 -4.81 -15.54
N TYR A 178 8.55 -4.65 -15.79
CA TYR A 178 7.90 -3.37 -16.04
C TYR A 178 6.88 -3.08 -14.95
N ASN A 179 7.07 -1.98 -14.22
CA ASN A 179 6.13 -1.53 -13.18
C ASN A 179 5.41 -0.27 -13.65
N VAL A 180 4.07 -0.31 -13.70
CA VAL A 180 3.23 0.80 -14.16
C VAL A 180 2.19 1.13 -13.10
N ILE A 181 2.17 2.40 -12.69
CA ILE A 181 1.13 2.92 -11.80
C ILE A 181 -0.06 3.31 -12.67
N ILE A 182 -1.16 2.57 -12.51
CA ILE A 182 -2.39 2.76 -13.29
C ILE A 182 -3.48 3.50 -12.49
N GLY A 183 -3.23 3.75 -11.21
CA GLY A 183 -4.09 4.58 -10.37
C GLY A 183 -3.35 5.05 -9.13
N SER A 184 -3.50 6.33 -8.80
CA SER A 184 -2.98 6.95 -7.58
C SER A 184 -3.75 8.22 -7.25
N ASN A 185 -3.49 8.81 -6.08
CA ASN A 185 -4.07 10.08 -5.68
C ASN A 185 -3.71 11.21 -6.65
N SER A 186 -2.49 11.21 -7.19
CA SER A 186 -2.04 12.20 -8.17
C SER A 186 -2.85 12.12 -9.47
N LEU A 187 -3.06 10.91 -9.99
CA LEU A 187 -3.87 10.68 -11.19
C LEU A 187 -5.33 11.09 -10.96
N ALA A 188 -5.90 10.75 -9.80
CA ALA A 188 -7.26 11.13 -9.44
C ALA A 188 -7.43 12.65 -9.31
N LEU A 189 -6.43 13.34 -8.73
CA LEU A 189 -6.46 14.80 -8.59
C LEU A 189 -6.35 15.52 -9.94
N GLU A 190 -5.50 15.05 -10.85
CA GLU A 190 -5.37 15.66 -12.18
C GLU A 190 -6.66 15.48 -12.99
N GLU A 191 -7.29 14.31 -12.94
CA GLU A 191 -8.58 14.11 -13.61
C GLU A 191 -9.69 14.96 -12.97
N ALA A 192 -9.72 15.07 -11.64
CA ALA A 192 -10.69 15.93 -10.95
C ALA A 192 -10.52 17.41 -11.32
N LYS A 193 -9.28 17.87 -11.44
CA LYS A 193 -8.96 19.23 -11.93
C LYS A 193 -9.46 19.42 -13.35
N HIS A 194 -9.11 18.52 -14.27
CA HIS A 194 -9.53 18.59 -15.67
C HIS A 194 -11.06 18.66 -15.82
N GLN A 195 -11.81 17.84 -15.08
CA GLN A 195 -13.28 17.87 -15.09
C GLN A 195 -13.83 19.18 -14.50
N ALA A 196 -13.23 19.73 -13.45
CA ALA A 196 -13.66 20.99 -12.88
C ALA A 196 -13.36 22.18 -13.82
N GLU A 197 -12.21 22.18 -14.51
CA GLU A 197 -11.89 23.17 -15.56
C GLU A 197 -12.89 23.09 -16.72
N ALA A 198 -13.27 21.89 -17.15
CA ALA A 198 -14.28 21.68 -18.20
C ALA A 198 -15.68 22.21 -17.81
N LEU A 199 -15.98 22.26 -16.51
CA LEU A 199 -17.20 22.88 -15.97
C LEU A 199 -17.08 24.40 -15.77
N GLY A 200 -15.94 24.99 -16.09
CA GLY A 200 -15.68 26.43 -15.97
C GLY A 200 -15.22 26.89 -14.57
N TYR A 201 -14.81 25.96 -13.70
CA TYR A 201 -14.23 26.32 -12.41
C TYR A 201 -12.75 26.71 -12.56
N LEU A 202 -12.31 27.67 -11.76
CA LEU A 202 -10.88 27.91 -11.53
C LEU A 202 -10.37 26.85 -10.55
N THR A 203 -9.36 26.09 -10.96
CA THR A 203 -8.83 24.98 -10.16
C THR A 203 -7.37 25.15 -9.81
N LEU A 204 -6.99 24.64 -8.64
CA LEU A 204 -5.61 24.58 -8.19
C LEU A 204 -5.40 23.30 -7.37
N ILE A 205 -4.49 22.43 -7.80
CA ILE A 205 -4.03 21.30 -6.99
C ILE A 205 -2.98 21.84 -6.01
N LEU A 206 -3.33 21.93 -4.73
CA LEU A 206 -2.42 22.42 -3.70
C LEU A 206 -1.32 21.41 -3.37
N SER A 207 -1.68 20.13 -3.26
CA SER A 207 -0.74 19.02 -3.04
C SER A 207 -1.44 17.68 -3.21
N ALA A 208 -0.71 16.68 -3.75
CA ALA A 208 -1.10 15.27 -3.74
C ALA A 208 -0.57 14.50 -2.51
N ALA A 209 0.17 15.19 -1.63
CA ALA A 209 0.92 14.60 -0.52
C ALA A 209 0.56 15.24 0.83
N VAL A 210 -0.73 15.46 1.06
CA VAL A 210 -1.22 16.09 2.29
C VAL A 210 -1.07 15.13 3.47
N CYS A 211 -0.22 15.50 4.43
CA CYS A 211 0.01 14.77 5.67
C CYS A 211 -0.19 15.70 6.88
N GLY A 212 -0.71 15.18 7.99
CA GLY A 212 -0.79 15.90 9.25
C GLY A 212 -2.04 15.58 10.06
N GLU A 213 -2.20 16.29 11.17
CA GLU A 213 -3.41 16.19 11.98
C GLU A 213 -4.60 16.78 11.22
N VAL A 214 -5.67 15.99 11.07
CA VAL A 214 -6.85 16.35 10.26
C VAL A 214 -7.39 17.74 10.62
N ASN A 215 -7.50 18.06 11.90
CA ASN A 215 -8.03 19.37 12.34
C ASN A 215 -7.16 20.54 11.88
N ARG A 216 -5.83 20.40 11.93
CA ARG A 216 -4.89 21.45 11.53
C ARG A 216 -4.92 21.65 10.02
N VAL A 217 -4.89 20.55 9.27
CA VAL A 217 -4.94 20.57 7.80
C VAL A 217 -6.26 21.16 7.33
N ALA A 218 -7.39 20.74 7.89
CA ALA A 218 -8.71 21.27 7.53
C ALA A 218 -8.82 22.77 7.81
N LYS A 219 -8.30 23.24 8.95
CA LYS A 219 -8.29 24.67 9.28
C LYS A 219 -7.44 25.47 8.29
N LEU A 220 -6.27 24.96 7.91
CA LEU A 220 -5.41 25.58 6.90
C LEU A 220 -6.14 25.71 5.55
N TYR A 221 -6.77 24.63 5.09
CA TYR A 221 -7.54 24.64 3.83
C TYR A 221 -8.71 25.63 3.88
N GLY A 222 -9.42 25.71 5.02
CA GLY A 222 -10.49 26.69 5.21
C GLY A 222 -10.00 28.14 5.11
N LEU A 223 -8.87 28.46 5.72
CA LEU A 223 -8.26 29.78 5.64
C LEU A 223 -7.80 30.12 4.20
N LEU A 224 -7.22 29.16 3.50
CA LEU A 224 -6.82 29.34 2.10
C LEU A 224 -8.02 29.63 1.19
N ILE A 225 -9.10 28.86 1.35
CA ILE A 225 -10.34 29.09 0.59
C ILE A 225 -10.89 30.49 0.90
N GLN A 226 -10.98 30.88 2.17
CA GLN A 226 -11.46 32.20 2.57
C GLN A 226 -10.61 33.32 1.94
N PHE A 227 -9.29 33.18 1.98
CA PHE A 227 -8.36 34.14 1.39
C PHE A 227 -8.55 34.27 -0.13
N VAL A 228 -8.66 33.15 -0.84
CA VAL A 228 -8.90 33.14 -2.29
C VAL A 228 -10.25 33.79 -2.63
N CYS A 229 -11.32 33.44 -1.93
CA CYS A 229 -12.64 34.03 -2.14
C CYS A 229 -12.65 35.55 -1.91
N LEU A 230 -12.02 36.03 -0.83
CA LEU A 230 -11.91 37.47 -0.55
C LEU A 230 -11.08 38.20 -1.61
N SER A 231 -9.99 37.58 -2.08
CA SER A 231 -9.11 38.17 -3.10
C SER A 231 -9.79 38.25 -4.47
N MET A 232 -10.62 37.27 -4.81
CA MET A 232 -11.37 37.24 -6.07
C MET A 232 -12.60 38.17 -6.07
N ALA A 233 -13.14 38.52 -4.90
CA ALA A 233 -14.33 39.37 -4.79
C ALA A 233 -14.07 40.86 -5.10
N GLY A 234 -12.81 41.29 -5.22
CA GLY A 234 -12.44 42.71 -5.38
C GLY A 234 -12.84 43.59 -4.18
N PRO A 235 -12.41 44.85 -4.11
CA PRO A 235 -12.68 45.74 -2.97
C PRO A 235 -14.14 46.26 -2.87
N GLY A 236 -15.14 45.45 -3.23
CA GLY A 236 -16.54 45.89 -3.35
C GLY A 236 -17.62 44.94 -2.86
N VAL A 237 -17.30 43.81 -2.22
CA VAL A 237 -18.31 42.81 -1.79
C VAL A 237 -18.30 42.62 -0.27
N ASP A 238 -18.67 43.67 0.45
CA ASP A 238 -18.95 43.61 1.90
C ASP A 238 -20.37 43.10 2.24
N SER A 239 -21.16 42.64 1.26
CA SER A 239 -22.60 42.41 1.46
C SER A 239 -23.06 40.94 1.52
N LEU A 240 -22.18 39.95 1.49
CA LEU A 240 -22.58 38.52 1.42
C LEU A 240 -22.36 37.70 2.69
N ILE A 241 -21.82 38.27 3.78
CA ILE A 241 -21.63 37.52 5.04
C ILE A 241 -22.83 37.61 5.99
N ASP A 242 -23.79 38.51 5.76
CA ASP A 242 -24.95 38.62 6.65
C ASP A 242 -26.25 38.14 5.98
N LYS A 243 -26.51 36.84 6.06
CA LYS A 243 -27.85 36.25 6.19
C LYS A 243 -27.74 34.78 6.59
N LYS A 244 -27.73 34.55 7.90
CA LYS A 244 -28.17 33.28 8.49
C LYS A 244 -29.54 32.92 7.90
N ARG A 245 -29.60 31.94 6.98
CA ARG A 245 -30.84 31.20 6.73
C ARG A 245 -30.82 29.96 7.61
N PRO A 246 -31.74 29.80 8.57
CA PRO A 246 -31.85 28.55 9.30
C PRO A 246 -32.31 27.46 8.32
N VAL A 247 -31.56 26.35 8.30
CA VAL A 247 -31.95 25.14 7.58
C VAL A 247 -33.22 24.61 8.26
N SER A 248 -34.35 24.65 7.54
CA SER A 248 -35.59 24.03 7.99
C SER A 248 -35.52 22.52 7.76
N PRO A 249 -36.01 21.68 8.69
CA PRO A 249 -36.01 20.24 8.52
C PRO A 249 -37.13 19.83 7.55
N HIS A 250 -36.76 19.18 6.45
CA HIS A 250 -37.72 18.55 5.54
C HIS A 250 -38.44 17.38 6.25
N PRO A 251 -39.78 17.24 6.10
CA PRO A 251 -40.50 16.11 6.67
C PRO A 251 -40.40 14.90 5.74
N PHE A 252 -39.70 13.86 6.17
CA PHE A 252 -39.82 12.53 5.56
C PHE A 252 -41.23 11.98 5.86
N SER A 253 -42.06 11.91 4.82
CA SER A 253 -43.36 11.26 4.85
C SER A 253 -43.21 9.77 5.19
N ARG A 254 -43.67 9.35 6.37
CA ARG A 254 -43.98 7.94 6.65
C ARG A 254 -45.40 7.63 6.17
N ARG A 255 -45.50 6.92 5.04
CA ARG A 255 -46.68 6.11 4.67
C ARG A 255 -46.36 4.64 4.93
N GLY A 256 -47.35 3.90 5.44
CA GLY A 256 -47.33 2.42 5.60
C GLY A 256 -47.54 2.01 7.06
N SER A 257 -48.77 2.08 7.58
CA SER A 257 -49.82 1.03 7.55
C SER A 257 -49.55 -0.14 8.52
N SER A 258 -50.17 -0.02 9.69
CA SER A 258 -50.87 -1.05 10.46
C SER A 258 -50.78 -2.51 9.99
N HIS A 259 -50.23 -3.38 10.85
CA HIS A 259 -50.85 -4.67 11.14
C HIS A 259 -50.78 -4.98 12.65
N LYS A 260 -51.95 -5.31 13.19
CA LYS A 260 -52.25 -5.68 14.57
C LYS A 260 -51.79 -7.11 14.87
N ARG A 261 -51.37 -7.34 16.12
CA ARG A 261 -51.61 -8.52 17.02
C ARG A 261 -51.34 -9.91 16.40
N ARG A 262 -50.48 -10.76 16.95
CA ARG A 262 -50.37 -11.30 18.32
C ARG A 262 -48.98 -11.89 18.49
#